data_AF-A0A1V5NJZ5-F1
#
_entry.id   AF-A0A1V5NJZ5-F1
#
_cell.length_a   1.000
_cell.length_b   1.000
_cell.length_c   1.000
_cell.angle_alpha   90.00
_cell.angle_beta   90.00
_cell.angle_gamma   90.00
#
_symmetry.space_group_name_H-M   'P 1'
#
loop_
_entity.id
_entity.type
_entity.pdbx_description
1 polymer ?
#
loop_
_entity_poly.entity_id
_entity_poly.type
_entity_poly.pdbx_seq_one_letter_code
_entity_poly.pdbx_strand_id
1 'polypeptide(L)'
;MEALLFGQAGFLEDEFKDEYPKALQAEYRFLAKKYGLLPLDRHIWKQLRMRPANFPTLRISQFASIWVSGRVSFQLIREIDDMHRIMNLFQVRASHYWCNHFVFDKTTRFAFRHLGDTSVKNILINTIAPFLFYYGKTMGDEKASVQAYSILQGIPSEVNHLLTEWSRLGIEVENAWKGQALIGLYKNYCSEKKCLNCSLGTAILRK
;
A
#
# COMPACT_ATOMS: atom_id res chain seq x y z
N MET A 1 -6.35 16.99 -8.12
CA MET A 1 -5.51 15.81 -7.84
C MET A 1 -5.95 14.58 -8.65
N GLU A 2 -7.22 14.17 -8.59
CA GLU A 2 -7.68 12.97 -9.32
C GLU A 2 -7.46 13.04 -10.84
N ALA A 3 -7.68 14.20 -11.48
CA ALA A 3 -7.41 14.37 -12.91
C ALA A 3 -5.97 14.01 -13.29
N LEU A 4 -5.00 14.52 -12.53
CA LEU A 4 -3.57 14.22 -12.73
C LEU A 4 -3.28 12.73 -12.56
N LEU A 5 -3.78 12.12 -11.48
CA LEU A 5 -3.46 10.72 -11.16
C LEU A 5 -4.13 9.74 -12.12
N PHE A 6 -5.41 9.93 -12.44
CA PHE A 6 -6.12 9.08 -13.41
C PHE A 6 -5.59 9.26 -14.81
N GLY A 7 -5.26 10.49 -15.19
CA GLY A 7 -4.63 10.79 -16.46
C GLY A 7 -3.27 10.12 -16.59
N GLN A 8 -2.36 10.31 -15.62
CA GLN A 8 -1.06 9.64 -15.63
C GLN A 8 -1.16 8.12 -15.61
N ALA A 9 -2.23 7.57 -15.03
CA ALA A 9 -2.48 6.14 -15.04
C ALA A 9 -3.13 5.62 -16.34
N GLY A 10 -3.39 6.49 -17.33
CA GLY A 10 -3.98 6.13 -18.62
C GLY A 10 -5.49 5.85 -18.56
N PHE A 11 -6.17 6.28 -17.50
CA PHE A 11 -7.60 6.02 -17.31
C PHE A 11 -8.52 7.06 -17.95
N LEU A 12 -7.99 8.13 -18.53
CA LEU A 12 -8.77 9.25 -19.09
C LEU A 12 -8.68 9.35 -20.62
N GLU A 13 -8.26 8.28 -21.30
CA GLU A 13 -8.14 8.25 -22.76
C GLU A 13 -9.40 7.78 -23.49
N ASP A 14 -10.38 7.21 -22.76
CA ASP A 14 -11.63 6.72 -23.35
C ASP A 14 -12.64 7.86 -23.64
N GLU A 15 -13.69 7.53 -24.39
CA GLU A 15 -14.90 8.36 -24.47
C GLU A 15 -15.82 8.08 -23.27
N PHE A 16 -16.21 9.13 -22.56
CA PHE A 16 -17.01 9.02 -21.35
C PHE A 16 -18.43 9.56 -21.52
N LYS A 17 -19.38 8.95 -20.81
CA LYS A 17 -20.78 9.38 -20.74
C LYS A 17 -21.04 10.29 -19.56
N ASP A 18 -20.50 9.95 -18.39
CA ASP A 18 -20.70 10.71 -17.16
C ASP A 18 -19.94 12.04 -17.19
N GLU A 19 -20.48 13.06 -16.50
CA GLU A 19 -19.85 14.38 -16.44
C GLU A 19 -18.55 14.40 -15.62
N TYR A 20 -18.46 13.58 -14.57
CA TYR A 20 -17.28 13.50 -13.71
C TYR A 20 -15.99 13.12 -14.48
N PRO A 21 -15.91 11.98 -15.20
CA PRO A 21 -14.72 11.65 -15.98
C PRO A 21 -14.44 12.62 -17.14
N LYS A 22 -15.46 13.21 -17.77
CA LYS A 22 -15.25 14.27 -18.79
C LYS A 22 -14.54 15.48 -18.20
N ALA A 23 -14.96 15.93 -17.02
CA ALA A 23 -14.31 17.04 -16.33
C ALA A 23 -12.85 16.71 -15.97
N LEU A 24 -12.59 15.50 -15.48
CA LEU A 24 -11.22 15.03 -15.21
C LEU A 24 -10.37 14.97 -16.48
N GLN A 25 -10.92 14.47 -17.58
CA GLN A 25 -10.24 14.36 -18.87
C GLN A 25 -9.85 15.74 -19.41
N ALA A 26 -10.77 16.72 -19.37
CA ALA A 26 -10.50 18.08 -19.80
C ALA A 26 -9.36 18.72 -18.98
N GLU A 27 -9.40 18.59 -17.65
CA GLU A 27 -8.36 19.08 -16.76
C GLU A 27 -7.02 18.39 -17.00
N TYR A 28 -7.01 17.07 -17.16
CA TYR A 28 -5.78 16.33 -17.42
C TYR A 28 -5.15 16.71 -18.77
N ARG A 29 -5.94 16.89 -19.84
CA ARG A 29 -5.42 17.34 -21.14
C ARG A 29 -4.72 18.69 -21.03
N PHE A 30 -5.27 19.61 -20.24
CA PHE A 30 -4.62 20.89 -19.95
C PHE A 30 -3.29 20.68 -19.21
N LEU A 31 -3.28 19.88 -18.14
CA LEU A 31 -2.06 19.59 -17.35
C LEU A 31 -0.99 18.88 -18.18
N ALA A 32 -1.38 17.90 -18.99
CA ALA A 32 -0.48 17.14 -19.84
C ALA A 32 0.20 18.04 -20.87
N LYS A 33 -0.55 18.93 -21.52
CA LYS A 33 0.01 19.93 -22.43
C LYS A 33 0.93 20.91 -21.71
N LYS A 34 0.53 21.39 -20.53
CA LYS A 34 1.28 22.40 -19.76
C LYS A 34 2.61 21.88 -19.23
N TYR A 35 2.64 20.63 -18.77
CA TYR A 35 3.80 20.04 -18.08
C TYR A 35 4.50 18.93 -18.88
N GLY A 36 4.10 18.68 -20.13
CA GLY A 36 4.68 17.64 -20.98
C GLY A 36 4.49 16.23 -20.41
N LEU A 37 3.33 15.98 -19.80
CA LEU A 37 3.08 14.70 -19.13
C LEU A 37 2.75 13.60 -20.15
N LEU A 38 3.32 12.43 -19.91
CA LEU A 38 3.05 11.23 -20.70
C LEU A 38 2.27 10.23 -19.83
N PRO A 39 1.04 9.84 -20.22
CA PRO A 39 0.29 8.84 -19.50
C PRO A 39 0.95 7.46 -19.64
N LEU A 40 0.78 6.63 -18.62
CA LEU A 40 1.08 5.22 -18.70
C LEU A 40 0.05 4.50 -19.56
N ASP A 41 0.44 3.39 -20.19
CA ASP A 41 -0.53 2.56 -20.87
C ASP A 41 -1.51 1.93 -19.89
N ARG A 42 -2.81 2.07 -20.14
CA ARG A 42 -3.85 1.56 -19.24
C ARG A 42 -3.74 0.05 -18.96
N HIS A 43 -3.26 -0.73 -19.92
CA HIS A 43 -3.20 -2.19 -19.82
C HIS A 43 -2.22 -2.70 -18.76
N ILE A 44 -1.29 -1.87 -18.26
CA ILE A 44 -0.40 -2.24 -17.14
C ILE A 44 -1.23 -2.53 -15.88
N TRP A 45 -2.38 -1.89 -15.75
CA TRP A 45 -3.33 -2.07 -14.66
C TRP A 45 -4.14 -3.35 -14.89
N LYS A 46 -3.54 -4.49 -14.54
CA LYS A 46 -4.19 -5.81 -14.64
C LYS A 46 -5.34 -5.94 -13.64
N GLN A 47 -6.58 -5.83 -14.13
CA GLN A 47 -7.79 -5.95 -13.31
C GLN A 47 -8.36 -7.38 -13.26
N LEU A 48 -7.95 -8.26 -14.19
CA LEU A 48 -8.45 -9.63 -14.25
C LEU A 48 -8.18 -10.37 -12.93
N ARG A 49 -9.22 -11.01 -12.36
CA ARG A 49 -9.22 -11.72 -11.06
C ARG A 49 -9.09 -10.84 -9.80
N MET A 50 -9.12 -9.52 -9.95
CA MET A 50 -9.14 -8.61 -8.81
C MET A 50 -10.57 -8.49 -8.25
N ARG A 51 -10.71 -8.35 -6.93
CA ARG A 51 -12.00 -7.99 -6.31
C ARG A 51 -12.29 -6.50 -6.57
N PRO A 52 -13.53 -6.08 -6.81
CA PRO A 52 -13.85 -4.68 -7.13
C PRO A 52 -13.32 -3.65 -6.12
N ALA A 53 -13.33 -3.98 -4.82
CA ALA A 53 -12.78 -3.13 -3.76
C ALA A 53 -11.26 -2.85 -3.87
N ASN A 54 -10.54 -3.66 -4.65
CA ASN A 54 -9.11 -3.51 -4.89
C ASN A 54 -8.79 -2.83 -6.23
N PHE A 55 -9.79 -2.51 -7.06
CA PHE A 55 -9.56 -1.97 -8.39
C PHE A 55 -8.70 -0.70 -8.35
N PRO A 56 -7.79 -0.52 -9.34
CA PRO A 56 -6.91 0.64 -9.41
C PRO A 56 -7.65 1.98 -9.35
N THR A 57 -8.84 2.04 -9.95
CA THR A 57 -9.73 3.19 -9.94
C THR A 57 -10.05 3.68 -8.51
N LEU A 58 -10.49 2.77 -7.65
CA LEU A 58 -10.74 3.08 -6.23
C LEU A 58 -9.46 3.42 -5.49
N ARG A 59 -8.38 2.68 -5.72
CA ARG A 59 -7.10 2.91 -5.03
C ARG A 59 -6.49 4.27 -5.37
N ILE A 60 -6.57 4.69 -6.62
CA ILE A 60 -6.13 6.00 -7.09
C ILE A 60 -6.98 7.12 -6.46
N SER A 61 -8.31 6.97 -6.42
CA SER A 61 -9.17 7.96 -5.76
C SER A 61 -8.87 8.08 -4.26
N GLN A 62 -8.71 6.94 -3.56
CA GLN A 62 -8.33 6.93 -2.14
C GLN A 62 -6.96 7.57 -1.93
N PHE A 63 -5.99 7.31 -2.80
CA PHE A 63 -4.68 7.94 -2.75
C PHE A 63 -4.75 9.45 -2.99
N ALA A 64 -5.58 9.90 -3.93
CA ALA A 64 -5.84 11.33 -4.15
C ALA A 64 -6.40 11.98 -2.87
N SER A 65 -7.34 11.32 -2.19
CA SER A 65 -7.89 11.79 -0.92
C SER A 65 -6.85 11.84 0.19
N ILE A 66 -5.92 10.88 0.28
CA ILE A 66 -4.79 10.94 1.23
C ILE A 66 -4.01 12.23 0.99
N TRP A 67 -3.63 12.48 -0.27
CA TRP A 67 -2.79 13.60 -0.64
C TRP A 67 -3.46 14.95 -0.38
N VAL A 68 -4.72 15.10 -0.81
CA VAL A 68 -5.51 16.33 -0.62
C VAL A 68 -5.81 16.59 0.85
N SER A 69 -6.02 15.54 1.66
CA SER A 69 -6.35 15.70 3.08
C SER A 69 -5.17 16.20 3.92
N GLY A 70 -3.93 16.01 3.47
CA GLY A 70 -2.73 16.33 4.24
C GLY A 70 -2.56 15.53 5.55
N ARG A 71 -3.43 14.53 5.82
CA ARG A 71 -3.47 13.81 7.10
C ARG A 71 -2.30 12.84 7.27
N VAL A 72 -1.82 12.27 6.16
CA VAL A 72 -0.69 11.34 6.17
C VAL A 72 0.56 12.16 5.82
N SER A 73 1.33 12.53 6.84
CA SER A 73 2.61 13.22 6.65
C SER A 73 3.75 12.39 7.27
N PHE A 74 4.90 12.44 6.61
CA PHE A 74 6.09 11.73 7.07
C PHE A 74 6.49 12.17 8.48
N GLN A 75 6.47 13.47 8.74
CA GLN A 75 6.80 14.03 10.05
C GLN A 75 5.83 13.53 11.13
N LEU A 76 4.52 13.52 10.84
CA LEU A 76 3.52 13.10 11.81
C LEU A 76 3.64 11.61 12.15
N ILE A 77 3.88 10.74 11.14
CA ILE A 77 4.07 9.30 11.38
C ILE A 77 5.29 9.05 12.27
N ARG A 78 6.34 9.86 12.16
CA ARG A 78 7.55 9.74 12.99
C ARG A 78 7.36 10.10 14.46
N GLU A 79 6.33 10.88 14.78
CA GLU A 79 6.09 11.42 16.13
C GLU A 79 4.95 10.73 16.87
N ILE A 80 4.14 9.92 16.18
CA ILE A 80 3.01 9.22 16.81
C ILE A 80 3.47 7.89 17.39
N ASP A 81 3.39 7.76 18.72
CA ASP A 81 3.69 6.51 19.42
C ASP A 81 2.48 5.55 19.54
N ASP A 82 1.28 6.01 19.13
CA ASP A 82 0.05 5.20 19.18
C ASP A 82 -0.33 4.66 17.80
N MET A 83 -0.29 3.34 17.66
CA MET A 83 -0.69 2.64 16.44
C MET A 83 -2.13 2.95 15.99
N HIS A 84 -3.07 3.16 16.92
CA HIS A 84 -4.44 3.51 16.56
C HIS A 84 -4.51 4.90 15.92
N ARG A 85 -3.73 5.86 16.43
CA ARG A 85 -3.57 7.18 15.79
C ARG A 85 -2.92 7.10 14.42
N ILE A 86 -1.89 6.25 14.22
CA ILE A 86 -1.28 6.03 12.90
C ILE A 86 -2.32 5.48 11.92
N MET A 87 -3.07 4.44 12.31
CA MET A 87 -4.13 3.85 11.50
C MET A 87 -5.20 4.89 11.11
N ASN A 88 -5.55 5.80 12.02
CA ASN A 88 -6.52 6.86 11.78
C ASN A 88 -6.09 7.91 10.75
N LEU A 89 -4.79 8.07 10.49
CA LEU A 89 -4.31 8.96 9.42
C LEU A 89 -4.78 8.49 8.04
N PHE A 90 -4.97 7.18 7.87
CA PHE A 90 -5.40 6.56 6.61
C PHE A 90 -6.92 6.39 6.48
N GLN A 91 -7.71 6.89 7.44
CA GLN A 91 -9.17 6.86 7.40
C GLN A 91 -9.71 7.92 6.42
N VAL A 92 -9.46 7.69 5.14
CA VAL A 92 -9.93 8.50 4.00
C VAL A 92 -10.99 7.74 3.20
N ARG A 93 -11.75 8.49 2.40
CA ARG A 93 -12.76 7.95 1.49
C ARG A 93 -12.45 8.37 0.07
N ALA A 94 -12.77 7.51 -0.91
CA ALA A 94 -12.79 7.92 -2.31
C ALA A 94 -13.78 9.07 -2.54
N SER A 95 -13.63 9.80 -3.63
CA SER A 95 -14.56 10.87 -4.01
C SER A 95 -15.96 10.32 -4.29
N HIS A 96 -16.98 11.18 -4.24
CA HIS A 96 -18.39 10.78 -4.24
C HIS A 96 -18.79 9.91 -5.44
N TYR A 97 -18.20 10.17 -6.62
CA TYR A 97 -18.41 9.39 -7.83
C TYR A 97 -18.20 7.88 -7.59
N TRP A 98 -17.19 7.52 -6.79
CA TRP A 98 -16.83 6.14 -6.53
C TRP A 98 -17.74 5.44 -5.51
N CYS A 99 -18.66 6.16 -4.85
CA CYS A 99 -19.62 5.54 -3.95
C CYS A 99 -20.54 4.55 -4.70
N ASN A 100 -20.86 4.82 -5.96
CA ASN A 100 -21.67 3.97 -6.83
C ASN A 100 -20.93 3.51 -8.10
N HIS A 101 -19.61 3.68 -8.19
CA HIS A 101 -18.81 3.21 -9.33
C HIS A 101 -17.58 2.42 -8.86
N PHE A 102 -17.27 1.32 -9.55
CA PHE A 102 -15.94 0.70 -9.46
C PHE A 102 -15.08 1.01 -10.67
N VAL A 103 -15.70 1.31 -11.82
CA VAL A 103 -15.05 1.77 -13.04
C VAL A 103 -15.92 2.89 -13.63
N PHE A 104 -15.32 3.76 -14.44
CA PHE A 104 -16.04 4.86 -15.07
C PHE A 104 -17.25 4.36 -15.88
N ASP A 105 -18.32 5.16 -15.86
CA ASP A 105 -19.61 4.96 -16.53
C ASP A 105 -20.39 3.68 -16.15
N LYS A 106 -19.91 2.87 -15.19
CA LYS A 106 -20.59 1.66 -14.72
C LYS A 106 -21.08 1.81 -13.29
N THR A 107 -22.37 2.06 -13.16
CA THR A 107 -23.06 2.19 -11.88
C THR A 107 -23.17 0.85 -11.17
N THR A 108 -23.17 0.92 -9.84
CA THR A 108 -23.28 -0.18 -8.91
C THR A 108 -24.03 0.27 -7.65
N ARG A 109 -24.31 -0.66 -6.73
CA ARG A 109 -24.93 -0.32 -5.45
C ARG A 109 -24.07 0.70 -4.69
N PHE A 110 -24.72 1.75 -4.21
CA PHE A 110 -24.10 2.78 -3.39
C PHE A 110 -23.49 2.19 -2.11
N ALA A 111 -22.24 2.55 -1.84
CA ALA A 111 -21.59 2.39 -0.54
C ALA A 111 -20.38 3.32 -0.43
N PHE A 112 -20.11 3.86 0.76
CA PHE A 112 -18.88 4.64 0.99
C PHE A 112 -17.64 3.76 0.80
N ARG A 113 -16.65 4.27 0.04
CA ARG A 113 -15.42 3.54 -0.28
C ARG A 113 -14.24 4.03 0.56
N HIS A 114 -14.13 3.53 1.80
CA HIS A 114 -12.99 3.81 2.66
C HIS A 114 -11.87 2.78 2.48
N LEU A 115 -10.66 3.11 2.93
CA LEU A 115 -9.62 2.11 3.14
C LEU A 115 -10.04 1.19 4.30
N GLY A 116 -10.02 -0.12 4.07
CA GLY A 116 -10.22 -1.09 5.14
C GLY A 116 -8.94 -1.31 5.93
N ASP A 117 -9.06 -1.76 7.18
CA ASP A 117 -7.92 -1.95 8.09
C ASP A 117 -6.82 -2.83 7.50
N THR A 118 -7.18 -3.91 6.79
CA THR A 118 -6.21 -4.77 6.11
C THR A 118 -5.42 -4.00 5.05
N SER A 119 -6.06 -3.08 4.31
CA SER A 119 -5.36 -2.26 3.31
C SER A 119 -4.39 -1.28 3.98
N VAL A 120 -4.80 -0.66 5.09
CA VAL A 120 -3.96 0.26 5.86
C VAL A 120 -2.75 -0.49 6.43
N LYS A 121 -2.97 -1.63 7.09
CA LYS A 121 -1.90 -2.50 7.60
C LYS A 121 -0.92 -2.90 6.50
N ASN A 122 -1.41 -3.27 5.31
CA ASN A 122 -0.56 -3.61 4.17
C ASN A 122 0.31 -2.43 3.72
N ILE A 123 -0.24 -1.21 3.67
CA ILE A 123 0.53 0.02 3.34
C ILE A 123 1.59 0.28 4.42
N LEU A 124 1.23 0.12 5.69
CA LEU A 124 2.16 0.34 6.80
C LEU A 124 3.34 -0.65 6.75
N ILE A 125 3.05 -1.94 6.54
CA ILE A 125 4.04 -3.02 6.50
C ILE A 125 4.94 -2.94 5.26
N ASN A 126 4.34 -2.75 4.07
CA ASN A 126 5.06 -2.89 2.80
C ASN A 126 5.58 -1.57 2.24
N THR A 127 5.15 -0.42 2.76
CA THR A 127 5.53 0.89 2.21
C THR A 127 6.08 1.82 3.28
N ILE A 128 5.32 2.10 4.34
CA ILE A 128 5.71 3.12 5.33
C ILE A 128 6.88 2.65 6.18
N ALA A 129 6.83 1.45 6.77
CA ALA A 129 7.92 0.95 7.60
C ALA A 129 9.25 0.76 6.83
N PRO A 130 9.27 0.14 5.63
CA PRO A 130 10.50 0.03 4.85
C PRO A 130 11.08 1.39 4.47
N PHE A 131 10.22 2.35 4.08
CA PHE A 131 10.65 3.70 3.74
C PHE A 131 11.22 4.45 4.95
N LEU A 132 10.54 4.41 6.11
CA LEU A 132 11.03 5.02 7.35
C LEU A 132 12.37 4.43 7.79
N PHE A 133 12.51 3.11 7.69
CA PHE A 133 13.76 2.46 8.04
C PHE A 133 14.91 2.90 7.13
N TYR A 134 14.69 2.86 5.81
CA TYR A 134 15.68 3.30 4.82
C TYR A 134 16.06 4.77 5.00
N TYR A 135 15.08 5.64 5.17
CA TYR A 135 15.29 7.06 5.46
C TYR A 135 16.13 7.23 6.73
N GLY A 136 15.74 6.57 7.82
CA GLY A 136 16.45 6.66 9.10
C GLY A 136 17.92 6.25 9.00
N LYS A 137 18.20 5.17 8.26
CA LYS A 137 19.57 4.73 8.00
C LYS A 137 20.36 5.68 7.11
N THR A 138 19.73 6.23 6.08
CA THR A 138 20.42 7.11 5.12
C THR A 138 20.70 8.50 5.71
N MET A 139 19.78 9.01 6.53
CA MET A 139 19.87 10.36 7.11
C MET A 139 20.46 10.39 8.52
N GLY A 140 20.84 9.24 9.09
CA GLY A 140 21.30 9.16 10.49
C GLY A 140 20.20 9.46 11.52
N ASP A 141 18.94 9.28 11.14
CA ASP A 141 17.76 9.59 11.93
C ASP A 141 17.24 8.32 12.63
N GLU A 142 17.83 8.03 13.79
CA GLU A 142 17.50 6.82 14.55
C GLU A 142 16.02 6.76 14.94
N LYS A 143 15.38 7.89 15.19
CA LYS A 143 13.95 7.95 15.52
C LYS A 143 13.10 7.36 14.39
N ALA A 144 13.41 7.67 13.13
CA ALA A 144 12.70 7.10 12.00
C ALA A 144 12.90 5.57 11.88
N SER A 145 14.12 5.07 12.13
CA SER A 145 14.38 3.62 12.15
C SER A 145 13.66 2.91 13.30
N VAL A 146 13.68 3.47 14.50
CA VAL A 146 12.95 2.94 15.67
C VAL A 146 11.45 2.93 15.38
N GLN A 147 10.92 4.00 14.78
CA GLN A 147 9.51 4.07 14.43
C GLN A 147 9.09 3.01 13.42
N ALA A 148 9.94 2.70 12.43
CA ALA A 148 9.67 1.60 11.50
C ALA A 148 9.49 0.25 12.24
N TYR A 149 10.34 -0.01 13.25
CA TYR A 149 10.21 -1.21 14.09
C TYR A 149 8.96 -1.18 14.96
N SER A 150 8.67 -0.05 15.60
CA SER A 150 7.45 0.16 16.40
C SER A 150 6.19 -0.15 15.59
N ILE A 151 6.12 0.37 14.35
CA ILE A 151 5.00 0.10 13.42
C ILE A 151 4.86 -1.40 13.15
N LEU A 152 5.96 -2.10 12.85
CA LEU A 152 5.91 -3.53 12.54
C LEU A 152 5.59 -4.39 13.76
N GLN A 153 6.00 -3.98 14.97
CA GLN A 153 5.68 -4.68 16.21
C GLN A 153 4.22 -4.47 16.64
N GLY A 154 3.67 -3.28 16.36
CA GLY A 154 2.31 -2.90 16.72
C GLY A 154 1.21 -3.34 15.73
N ILE A 155 1.58 -3.99 14.63
CA ILE A 155 0.61 -4.53 13.64
C ILE A 155 0.61 -6.06 13.71
N PRO A 156 -0.57 -6.72 13.72
CA PRO A 156 -0.66 -8.18 13.61
C PRO A 156 0.02 -8.69 12.34
N SER A 157 0.51 -9.92 12.39
CA SER A 157 1.15 -10.51 11.22
C SER A 157 0.21 -10.58 10.00
N GLU A 158 0.78 -10.47 8.81
CA GLU A 158 0.02 -10.58 7.57
C GLU A 158 -0.45 -12.02 7.33
N VAL A 159 -1.56 -12.17 6.60
CA VAL A 159 -2.02 -13.50 6.18
C VAL A 159 -1.21 -13.93 4.97
N ASN A 160 -0.27 -14.83 5.18
CA ASN A 160 0.66 -15.31 4.16
C ASN A 160 0.88 -16.83 4.32
N HIS A 161 0.81 -17.57 3.21
CA HIS A 161 1.01 -19.02 3.22
C HIS A 161 2.33 -19.44 3.87
N LEU A 162 3.42 -18.68 3.64
CA LEU A 162 4.71 -18.98 4.27
C LEU A 162 4.63 -18.91 5.79
N LEU A 163 3.90 -17.94 6.33
CA LEU A 163 3.70 -17.79 7.78
C LEU A 163 2.81 -18.89 8.34
N THR A 164 1.83 -19.36 7.57
CA THR A 164 1.03 -20.54 7.92
C THR A 164 1.90 -21.78 8.06
N GLU A 165 2.85 -22.02 7.15
CA GLU A 165 3.79 -23.14 7.27
C GLU A 165 4.72 -22.99 8.48
N TRP A 166 5.21 -21.79 8.76
CA TRP A 166 6.00 -21.55 9.98
C TRP A 166 5.21 -21.85 11.26
N SER A 167 3.94 -21.45 11.32
CA SER A 167 3.09 -21.78 12.47
C SER A 167 2.78 -23.26 12.60
N ARG A 168 2.67 -24.01 11.50
CA ARG A 168 2.56 -25.48 11.54
C ARG A 168 3.80 -26.16 12.13
N LEU A 169 4.97 -25.53 11.99
CA LEU A 169 6.22 -25.98 12.61
C LEU A 169 6.35 -25.52 14.07
N GLY A 170 5.32 -24.91 14.65
CA GLY A 170 5.31 -24.44 16.04
C GLY A 170 5.91 -23.05 16.24
N ILE A 171 6.18 -22.28 15.18
CA ILE A 171 6.68 -20.90 15.32
C ILE A 171 5.51 -19.92 15.42
N GLU A 172 5.43 -19.22 16.54
CA GLU A 172 4.43 -18.18 16.78
C GLU A 172 4.78 -16.90 16.01
N VAL A 173 3.84 -16.43 15.17
CA VAL A 173 4.00 -15.23 14.34
C VAL A 173 2.93 -14.20 14.71
N GLU A 174 3.18 -13.48 15.80
CA GLU A 174 2.18 -12.57 16.41
C GLU A 174 2.05 -11.24 15.66
N ASN A 175 3.17 -10.69 15.19
CA ASN A 175 3.23 -9.36 14.59
C ASN A 175 3.94 -9.35 13.23
N ALA A 176 3.80 -8.23 12.53
CA ALA A 176 4.38 -8.02 11.22
C ALA A 176 5.91 -8.02 11.26
N TRP A 177 6.53 -7.60 12.38
CA TRP A 177 7.98 -7.68 12.56
C TRP A 177 8.50 -9.12 12.44
N LYS A 178 7.97 -10.04 13.25
CA LYS A 178 8.32 -11.47 13.17
C LYS A 178 7.95 -12.06 11.81
N GLY A 179 6.77 -11.72 11.29
CA GLY A 179 6.31 -12.22 9.98
C GLY A 179 7.24 -11.83 8.83
N GLN A 180 7.59 -10.55 8.73
CA GLN A 180 8.49 -10.04 7.70
C GLN A 180 9.91 -10.64 7.83
N ALA A 181 10.40 -10.83 9.05
CA ALA A 181 11.69 -11.51 9.28
C ALA A 181 11.67 -12.96 8.77
N LEU A 182 10.61 -13.73 9.04
CA LEU A 182 10.47 -15.12 8.58
C LEU A 182 10.28 -15.23 7.06
N ILE A 183 9.52 -14.30 6.46
CA ILE A 183 9.38 -14.21 5.00
C ILE A 183 10.74 -13.91 4.37
N GLY A 184 11.49 -12.94 4.90
CA GLY A 184 12.83 -12.59 4.43
C GLY A 184 13.83 -13.73 4.58
N LEU A 185 13.79 -14.43 5.72
CA LEU A 185 14.60 -15.63 5.97
C LEU A 185 14.33 -16.71 4.93
N TYR A 186 13.05 -17.03 4.70
CA TYR A 186 12.68 -18.06 3.74
C TYR A 186 13.13 -17.70 2.32
N LYS A 187 12.84 -16.46 1.89
CA LYS A 187 13.16 -16.00 0.53
C LYS A 187 14.66 -15.97 0.27
N ASN A 188 15.45 -15.42 1.21
CA ASN A 188 16.88 -15.17 0.96
C ASN A 188 17.81 -16.32 1.39
N TYR A 189 17.32 -17.27 2.21
CA TYR A 189 18.13 -18.39 2.71
C TYR A 189 17.51 -19.76 2.45
N CYS A 190 16.30 -20.02 2.95
CA CYS A 190 15.72 -21.37 2.89
C CYS A 190 15.45 -21.83 1.45
N SER A 191 14.85 -20.96 0.63
CA SER A 191 14.51 -21.28 -0.77
C SER A 191 15.76 -21.52 -1.64
N GLU A 192 16.87 -20.87 -1.29
CA GLU A 192 18.18 -21.02 -1.93
C GLU A 192 19.07 -22.09 -1.27
N LYS A 193 18.56 -22.81 -0.26
CA LYS A 193 19.30 -23.84 0.49
C LYS A 193 20.61 -23.35 1.15
N LYS A 194 20.69 -22.07 1.53
CA LYS A 194 21.87 -21.44 2.16
C LYS A 194 21.97 -21.72 3.68
N CYS A 195 21.68 -22.95 4.12
CA CYS A 195 21.59 -23.28 5.56
C CYS A 195 22.89 -23.02 6.31
N LEU A 196 24.05 -23.24 5.68
CA LEU A 196 25.38 -22.98 6.27
C LEU A 196 25.70 -21.48 6.45
N ASN A 197 25.00 -20.60 5.74
CA ASN A 197 25.14 -19.14 5.85
C ASN A 197 24.04 -18.51 6.73
N CYS A 198 23.14 -19.33 7.26
CA CYS A 198 22.00 -18.88 8.06
C CYS A 198 22.26 -19.19 9.53
N SER A 199 22.18 -18.20 10.42
CA SER A 199 22.38 -18.42 11.86
C SER A 199 21.42 -19.48 12.44
N LEU A 200 20.15 -19.50 11.98
CA LEU A 200 19.19 -20.53 12.38
C LEU A 200 19.57 -21.90 11.79
N GLY A 201 19.94 -21.96 10.51
CA GLY A 201 20.33 -23.20 9.84
C GLY A 201 21.56 -23.84 10.48
N THR A 202 22.59 -23.04 10.75
CA THR A 202 23.81 -23.48 11.45
C THR A 202 23.52 -23.96 12.87
N ALA A 203 22.60 -23.30 13.60
CA ALA A 203 22.18 -23.74 14.93
C ALA A 203 21.44 -25.09 14.91
N ILE A 204 20.63 -25.36 13.88
CA ILE A 204 19.93 -26.64 13.72
C ILE A 204 20.90 -27.76 13.34
N LEU A 205 21.85 -27.52 12.42
CA LEU A 205 22.80 -28.53 11.93
C LEU A 205 23.90 -28.92 12.93
N ARG A 206 24.11 -28.11 13.97
CA ARG A 206 25.09 -28.38 15.04
C ARG A 206 24.54 -29.25 16.17
N LYS A 207 23.25 -29.61 16.12
CA LYS A 207 22.66 -30.64 16.97
C LYS A 207 22.75 -31.99 16.28
#